data_AF-A0A945N6T2-F1
#
_entry.id   AF-A0A945N6T2-F1
#
_cell.length_a   1.000
_cell.length_b   1.000
_cell.length_c   1.000
_cell.angle_alpha   90.00
_cell.angle_beta   90.00
_cell.angle_gamma   90.00
#
_symmetry.space_group_name_H-M   'P 1'
#
loop_
_entity.id
_entity.type
_entity.pdbx_description
1 polymer ?
#
loop_
_entity_poly.entity_id
_entity_poly.type
_entity_poly.pdbx_seq_one_letter_code
_entity_poly.pdbx_strand_id
1 'polypeptide(L)' 'ACRAVGLGASLTTAHRAHGEAIDRFLGLDPVKTPSIALIPIGWPKGRFGTPTRRSIDTCFFEDAVPEGVLS' A
#
# COMPACT_ATOMS: atom_id res chain seq x y z
N ALA A 1 -10.38 8.35 3.02
CA ALA A 1 -10.35 9.66 2.34
C ALA A 1 -10.68 9.55 0.85
N CYS A 2 -9.77 9.13 -0.04
CA CYS A 2 -9.97 9.18 -1.51
C CYS A 2 -11.28 8.56 -2.00
N ARG A 3 -11.55 7.31 -1.62
CA ARG A 3 -12.77 6.59 -2.08
C ARG A 3 -14.06 7.28 -1.65
N ALA A 4 -14.07 7.93 -0.48
CA ALA A 4 -15.25 8.62 0.03
C ALA A 4 -15.65 9.83 -0.83
N VAL A 5 -14.71 10.36 -1.62
CA VAL A 5 -14.93 11.48 -2.55
C VAL A 5 -14.88 11.05 -4.02
N GLY A 6 -14.99 9.74 -4.29
CA GLY A 6 -14.99 9.19 -5.66
C GLY A 6 -13.61 9.07 -6.33
N LEU A 7 -12.51 9.31 -5.59
CA LEU A 7 -11.16 9.13 -6.12
C LEU A 7 -10.67 7.68 -5.96
N GLY A 8 -9.98 7.19 -6.99
CA GLY A 8 -9.16 5.98 -6.93
C GLY A 8 -7.79 6.25 -6.30
N ALA A 9 -7.21 5.23 -5.69
CA ALA A 9 -5.85 5.26 -5.14
C ALA A 9 -5.20 3.88 -5.31
N SER A 10 -3.90 3.84 -5.58
CA SER A 10 -3.14 2.59 -5.71
C SER A 10 -1.87 2.66 -4.86
N LEU A 11 -1.60 1.65 -4.04
CA LEU A 11 -0.31 1.54 -3.36
C LEU A 11 0.72 0.98 -4.33
N THR A 12 1.86 1.65 -4.47
CA THR A 12 2.94 1.21 -5.36
C THR A 12 4.18 0.80 -4.58
N THR A 13 4.97 -0.09 -5.17
CA THR A 13 6.27 -0.53 -4.64
C THR A 13 7.45 0.23 -5.25
N ALA A 14 7.20 1.32 -5.98
CA ALA A 14 8.25 2.07 -6.70
C ALA A 14 9.37 2.56 -5.75
N HIS A 15 9.01 2.99 -4.54
CA HIS A 15 9.97 3.37 -3.50
C HIS A 15 10.94 2.24 -3.11
N ARG A 16 10.56 0.96 -3.25
CA ARG A 16 11.45 -0.18 -2.99
C ARG A 16 12.46 -0.40 -4.10
N ALA A 17 12.07 -0.12 -5.35
CA ALA A 17 12.93 -0.32 -6.51
C ALA A 17 13.85 0.88 -6.78
N HIS A 18 13.38 2.10 -6.50
CA HIS A 18 14.04 3.35 -6.87
C HIS A 18 14.02 4.40 -5.74
N GLY A 19 14.04 3.96 -4.48
CA GLY A 19 13.83 4.81 -3.29
C GLY A 19 14.72 6.06 -3.25
N GLU A 20 16.04 5.91 -3.32
CA GLU A 20 16.96 7.05 -3.23
C GLU A 20 16.74 8.08 -4.37
N ALA A 21 16.46 7.62 -5.58
CA ALA A 21 16.18 8.51 -6.71
C ALA A 21 14.86 9.28 -6.51
N ILE A 22 13.82 8.59 -6.03
CA ILE A 22 12.52 9.17 -5.69
C ILE A 22 12.66 10.18 -4.54
N ASP A 23 13.36 9.83 -3.48
CA ASP A 23 13.54 10.67 -2.30
C ASP A 23 14.25 11.97 -2.69
N ARG A 24 15.35 11.87 -3.45
CA ARG A 24 16.03 13.06 -3.99
C ARG A 24 15.12 13.89 -4.88
N PHE A 25 14.34 13.25 -5.75
CA PHE A 25 13.40 13.96 -6.61
C PHE A 25 12.32 14.72 -5.82
N LEU A 26 11.87 14.16 -4.70
CA LEU A 26 10.87 14.77 -3.80
C LEU A 26 11.48 15.76 -2.79
N GLY A 27 12.81 15.89 -2.75
CA GLY A 27 13.52 16.73 -1.76
C GLY A 27 13.59 16.13 -0.35
N LEU A 28 13.43 14.81 -0.24
CA LEU A 28 13.56 14.05 1.00
C LEU A 28 15.01 13.61 1.22
N ASP A 29 15.43 13.55 2.49
CA ASP A 29 16.69 12.91 2.88
C ASP A 29 16.55 11.37 2.80
N PRO A 30 17.35 10.67 1.97
CA PRO A 30 17.19 9.23 1.75
C PRO A 30 17.48 8.35 2.98
N VAL A 31 18.06 8.90 4.05
CA VAL A 31 18.41 8.14 5.26
C VAL A 31 17.54 8.59 6.44
N LYS A 32 17.36 9.89 6.62
CA LYS A 32 16.64 10.46 7.78
C LYS A 32 15.14 10.48 7.58
N THR A 33 14.68 10.71 6.35
CA THR A 33 13.26 10.87 6.02
C THR A 33 12.89 10.23 4.68
N PRO A 34 13.20 8.94 4.46
CA PRO A 34 12.94 8.29 3.18
C PRO A 34 11.44 8.10 2.93
N SER A 35 11.05 7.99 1.66
CA SER A 35 9.70 7.55 1.31
C SER A 35 9.50 6.07 1.65
N ILE A 36 8.33 5.77 2.23
CA ILE A 36 7.94 4.40 2.62
C ILE A 36 6.72 3.88 1.86
N ALA A 37 6.03 4.77 1.14
CA ALA A 37 4.89 4.46 0.32
C ALA A 37 4.67 5.58 -0.70
N LEU A 38 4.23 5.20 -1.90
CA LEU A 38 3.78 6.15 -2.91
C LEU A 38 2.38 5.73 -3.37
N ILE A 39 1.44 6.67 -3.29
CA ILE A 39 0.02 6.44 -3.55
C ILE A 39 -0.46 7.43 -4.61
N PRO A 40 -0.38 7.12 -5.92
CA PRO A 40 -1.08 7.88 -6.94
C PRO A 40 -2.60 7.90 -6.66
N ILE A 41 -3.20 9.08 -6.83
CA ILE A 41 -4.63 9.34 -6.61
C ILE A 41 -5.19 10.06 -7.83
N GLY A 42 -6.43 9.75 -8.22
CA GLY A 42 -7.12 10.46 -9.31
C GLY A 42 -8.52 9.93 -9.60
N TRP A 43 -9.20 10.55 -10.57
CA TRP A 43 -10.51 10.06 -11.01
C TRP A 43 -10.38 8.79 -11.85
N PRO A 44 -11.04 7.69 -11.45
CA PRO A 44 -10.96 6.44 -12.17
C PRO A 44 -11.61 6.57 -13.55
N LYS A 45 -10.87 6.22 -14.62
CA LYS A 45 -11.40 6.18 -15.99
C LYS A 45 -12.12 4.86 -16.34
N GLY A 46 -11.93 3.82 -15.54
CA GLY A 46 -12.49 2.48 -15.77
C GLY A 46 -13.06 1.84 -14.51
N ARG A 47 -13.69 0.67 -14.66
CA ARG A 47 -14.21 -0.13 -13.54
C ARG A 47 -13.10 -1.02 -13.00
N PHE A 48 -12.62 -0.73 -11.79
CA PHE A 48 -11.67 -1.57 -11.09
C PHE A 48 -12.43 -2.69 -10.36
N GLY A 49 -11.99 -3.94 -10.53
CA GLY A 49 -12.60 -5.09 -9.89
C GLY A 49 -12.37 -5.10 -8.37
N THR A 50 -13.22 -5.81 -7.65
CA THR A 50 -12.97 -6.13 -6.23
C THR A 50 -12.05 -7.35 -6.18
N PRO A 51 -10.79 -7.23 -5.73
CA PRO A 51 -9.91 -8.39 -5.63
C PRO A 51 -10.48 -9.34 -4.59
N THR A 52 -10.35 -10.65 -4.83
CA THR A 52 -10.70 -11.66 -3.83
C THR A 52 -9.85 -11.47 -2.57
N ARG A 53 -10.42 -11.84 -1.41
CA ARG A 53 -9.73 -11.87 -0.11
C ARG A 53 -9.77 -13.30 0.43
N ARG A 54 -8.78 -13.67 1.23
CA ARG A 54 -8.83 -14.93 1.99
C ARG A 54 -10.00 -14.90 2.98
N SER A 55 -10.56 -16.06 3.29
CA SER A 55 -11.68 -16.16 4.24
C SER A 55 -11.27 -15.64 5.62
N ILE A 56 -12.21 -15.00 6.31
CA ILE A 56 -12.03 -14.53 7.68
C ILE A 56 -11.68 -15.69 8.63
N ASP A 57 -12.23 -16.89 8.37
CA ASP A 57 -11.98 -18.10 9.16
C ASP A 57 -10.50 -18.50 9.23
N THR A 58 -9.67 -17.97 8.33
CA THR A 58 -8.22 -18.25 8.25
C THR A 58 -7.35 -17.02 8.49
N CYS A 59 -7.95 -15.85 8.70
CA CYS A 59 -7.25 -14.57 8.74
C CYS A 59 -7.67 -13.68 9.94
N PHE A 60 -8.57 -14.16 10.80
CA PHE A 60 -8.99 -13.49 12.03
C PHE A 60 -8.74 -14.42 13.22
N PHE A 61 -8.02 -13.93 14.22
CA PHE A 61 -7.64 -14.68 15.40
C PHE A 61 -7.91 -13.84 16.64
N GLU A 62 -8.47 -14.46 17.66
CA GLU A 62 -8.71 -13.88 18.98
C GLU A 62 -7.84 -14.64 19.98
N ASP A 63 -7.05 -13.92 20.77
CA ASP A 63 -6.15 -14.46 21.82
C ASP A 63 -5.19 -15.58 21.38
N ALA A 64 -4.94 -15.73 20.08
CA ALA A 64 -4.06 -16.74 19.51
C ALA A 64 -3.23 -16.18 18.35
N VAL A 65 -1.97 -16.63 18.25
CA VAL A 65 -1.14 -16.43 17.06
C VAL A 65 -1.13 -17.75 16.28
N PRO A 66 -1.56 -17.77 15.01
CA PRO A 66 -1.52 -18.97 14.20
C PRO A 66 -0.08 -19.47 14.00
N GLU A 67 0.17 -20.72 14.36
CA GLU A 67 1.45 -21.39 14.10
C GLU A 67 1.73 -21.46 12.59
N GLY A 68 2.96 -21.13 12.18
CA GLY A 68 3.40 -21.25 10.78
C GLY A 68 2.87 -20.19 9.80
N VAL A 69 2.15 -19.16 10.27
CA VAL A 69 1.62 -18.08 9.41
C VAL A 69 2.48 -16.80 9.42
N LEU A 70 3.30 -16.62 10.46
CA LEU A 70 4.23 -15.51 10.59
C LEU A 70 5.66 -16.05 10.58
N SER A 71 6.24 -16.20 9.39
CA SER A 71 7.67 -16.48 9.18
C SER A 71 8.33 -15.35 8.42
#